data_AF-A0A524LY99-F1
#
_entry.id   AF-A0A524LY99-F1
#
_cell.length_a   1.000
_cell.length_b   1.000
_cell.length_c   1.000
_cell.angle_alpha   90.00
_cell.angle_beta   90.00
_cell.angle_gamma   90.00
#
_symmetry.space_group_name_H-M   'P 1'
#
loop_
_entity.id
_entity.type
_entity.pdbx_description
1 polymer ?
#
loop_
_entity_poly.entity_id
_entity_poly.type
_entity_poly.pdbx_seq_one_letter_code
_entity_poly.pdbx_strand_id
1 'polypeptide(L)' 'MQEIIFIDEGSLPTPEGITREWVKAAAENRNEDEKLFSMIREAFQRKIDVGVHVPTYPQFRDMIGQFL' A
#
# COMPACT_ATOMS: atom_id res chain seq x y z
N MET A 1 16.22 -0.90 -28.95
CA MET A 1 15.09 -0.20 -28.31
C MET A 1 15.36 -0.19 -26.82
N GLN A 2 15.18 0.96 -26.15
CA GLN A 2 15.19 0.99 -24.69
C GLN A 2 13.86 0.40 -24.19
N GLU A 3 13.93 -0.36 -23.11
CA GLU A 3 12.76 -0.90 -22.43
C GLU A 3 12.00 0.25 -21.73
N ILE A 4 10.69 0.34 -21.95
CA ILE A 4 9.84 1.33 -21.28
C ILE A 4 9.44 0.78 -19.92
N ILE A 5 9.73 1.52 -18.85
CA ILE A 5 9.37 1.13 -17.47
C ILE A 5 8.14 1.90 -17.01
N PHE A 6 7.04 1.21 -16.73
CA PHE A 6 5.84 1.79 -16.11
C PHE A 6 5.96 1.72 -14.58
N ILE A 7 5.72 2.86 -13.94
CA ILE A 7 5.72 3.04 -12.48
C ILE A 7 4.40 3.69 -12.05
N ASP A 8 4.20 3.80 -10.74
CA ASP A 8 3.07 4.50 -10.15
C ASP A 8 3.50 5.50 -9.05
N GLU A 9 2.63 6.44 -8.71
CA GLU A 9 2.88 7.51 -7.72
C GLU A 9 2.58 7.09 -6.26
N GLY A 10 2.38 5.79 -5.99
CA GLY A 10 2.20 5.28 -4.63
C GLY A 10 0.76 5.12 -4.19
N SER A 11 0.05 6.23 -3.99
CA SER A 11 -1.20 6.18 -3.23
C SER A 11 -2.29 5.32 -3.87
N LEU A 12 -2.95 4.51 -3.04
CA LEU A 12 -4.20 3.82 -3.37
C LEU A 12 -5.25 4.14 -2.29
N PRO A 13 -6.56 4.13 -2.64
CA PRO A 13 -7.61 4.21 -1.64
C PRO A 13 -7.53 2.99 -0.71
N THR A 14 -7.89 3.17 0.56
CA THR A 14 -8.03 2.03 1.46
C THR A 14 -9.12 1.08 0.93
N PRO A 15 -8.97 -0.24 1.13
CA PRO A 15 -10.01 -1.18 0.74
C PRO A 15 -11.34 -0.88 1.43
N GLU A 16 -12.42 -1.34 0.83
CA GLU A 16 -13.75 -1.24 1.42
C GLU A 16 -13.78 -1.85 2.82
N GLY A 17 -14.42 -1.16 3.76
CA GLY A 17 -14.48 -1.57 5.17
C GLY A 17 -13.19 -1.32 5.98
N ILE A 18 -12.14 -0.78 5.38
CA ILE A 18 -10.89 -0.43 6.06
C ILE A 18 -10.74 1.10 6.15
N THR A 19 -10.61 1.60 7.37
CA THR A 19 -10.39 3.02 7.65
C THR A 19 -8.90 3.33 7.85
N ARG A 20 -8.49 4.58 7.64
CA ARG A 20 -7.10 5.02 7.87
C ARG A 20 -6.70 4.87 9.34
N GLU A 21 -7.65 5.10 10.25
CA GLU A 21 -7.47 4.95 11.70
C GLU A 21 -7.18 3.50 12.07
N TRP A 22 -7.88 2.55 11.43
CA TRP A 22 -7.61 1.13 11.62
C TRP A 22 -6.21 0.77 11.14
N VAL A 23 -5.80 1.25 9.96
CA VAL A 23 -4.45 0.98 9.42
C VAL A 23 -3.37 1.54 10.34
N LYS A 24 -3.57 2.75 10.87
CA LYS A 24 -2.67 3.36 11.86
C LYS A 24 -2.55 2.48 13.11
N ALA A 25 -3.68 2.15 13.73
CA ALA A 25 -3.69 1.34 14.95
C ALA A 25 -3.07 -0.05 14.72
N ALA A 26 -3.41 -0.73 13.62
CA ALA A 26 -2.87 -2.03 13.26
C ALA A 26 -1.34 -1.99 13.11
N ALA A 27 -0.80 -0.95 12.49
CA ALA A 27 0.64 -0.79 12.30
C ALA A 27 1.39 -0.44 13.60
N GLU A 28 0.75 0.28 14.53
CA GLU A 28 1.35 0.69 15.80
C GLU A 28 1.31 -0.43 16.85
N ASN A 29 0.18 -1.14 16.97
CA ASN A 29 -0.02 -2.16 18.00
C ASN A 29 0.41 -3.57 17.58
N ARG A 30 0.58 -3.81 16.27
CA ARG A 30 0.99 -5.09 15.67
C ARG A 30 0.09 -6.30 15.94
N ASN A 31 -1.12 -6.08 16.44
CA ASN A 31 -2.08 -7.15 16.74
C ASN A 31 -2.78 -7.70 15.48
N GLU A 32 -2.69 -6.96 14.36
CA GLU A 32 -3.38 -7.24 13.11
C GLU A 32 -2.40 -7.42 11.94
N ASP A 33 -1.13 -7.74 12.22
CA ASP A 33 -0.04 -7.82 11.23
C ASP A 33 -0.40 -8.72 10.03
N GLU A 34 -1.04 -9.87 10.27
CA GLU A 34 -1.44 -10.78 9.19
C GLU A 34 -2.41 -10.11 8.21
N LYS A 35 -3.46 -9.47 8.73
CA LYS A 35 -4.47 -8.76 7.93
C LYS A 35 -3.87 -7.54 7.25
N LEU A 36 -3.08 -6.75 7.98
CA LEU A 36 -2.40 -5.56 7.46
C LEU A 36 -1.45 -5.94 6.29
N PHE A 37 -0.61 -6.96 6.47
CA PHE A 37 0.32 -7.38 5.44
C PHE A 37 -0.36 -8.10 4.28
N SER A 38 -1.44 -8.86 4.50
CA SER A 38 -2.22 -9.43 3.39
C SER A 38 -2.77 -8.34 2.49
N MET A 39 -3.40 -7.33 3.09
CA MET A 39 -3.94 -6.18 2.37
C MET A 39 -2.86 -5.43 1.57
N ILE A 40 -1.68 -5.21 2.16
CA ILE A 40 -0.57 -4.54 1.47
C ILE A 40 -0.07 -5.39 0.30
N ARG A 41 0.10 -6.71 0.48
CA ARG A 41 0.51 -7.63 -0.59
C ARG A 41 -0.50 -7.64 -1.74
N GLU A 42 -1.78 -7.68 -1.45
CA GLU A 42 -2.84 -7.60 -2.46
C GLU A 42 -2.79 -6.29 -3.23
N ALA A 43 -2.51 -5.17 -2.57
CA ALA A 43 -2.35 -3.87 -3.23
C ALA A 43 -1.14 -3.85 -4.20
N PHE A 44 0.00 -4.42 -3.79
CA PHE A 44 1.14 -4.60 -4.68
C PHE A 44 0.80 -5.51 -5.87
N GLN A 45 0.15 -6.64 -5.63
CA GLN A 45 -0.24 -7.58 -6.68
C GLN A 45 -1.16 -6.92 -7.71
N ARG A 46 -2.17 -6.16 -7.28
CA ARG A 46 -3.07 -5.44 -8.19
C ARG A 46 -2.33 -4.44 -9.08
N LYS A 47 -1.31 -3.76 -8.57
CA LYS A 47 -0.47 -2.85 -9.38
C LYS A 47 0.32 -3.62 -10.45
N ILE A 48 0.88 -4.77 -10.08
CA ILE A 48 1.61 -5.64 -11.01
C ILE A 48 0.66 -6.17 -12.09
N ASP A 49 -0.53 -6.61 -11.71
CA ASP A 49 -1.53 -7.18 -12.62
C ASP A 49 -2.00 -6.20 -13.71
N VAL A 50 -1.90 -4.89 -13.47
CA VAL A 50 -2.24 -3.83 -14.44
C VAL A 50 -1.02 -3.28 -15.21
N GLY A 51 0.15 -3.92 -15.07
CA GLY A 51 1.35 -3.60 -15.86
C GLY A 51 2.31 -2.60 -15.22
N VAL A 52 2.20 -2.32 -13.91
CA VAL A 52 3.23 -1.55 -13.20
C VAL A 52 4.44 -2.45 -12.94
N HIS A 53 5.60 -2.08 -13.48
CA HIS A 53 6.83 -2.87 -13.36
C HIS A 53 7.52 -2.69 -12.01
N VAL A 54 7.43 -1.51 -11.42
CA VAL A 54 8.04 -1.18 -10.12
C VAL A 54 6.96 -0.57 -9.23
N PRO A 55 6.09 -1.40 -8.62
CA PRO A 55 5.01 -0.90 -7.80
C PRO A 55 5.57 -0.28 -6.51
N THR A 56 5.03 0.87 -6.14
CA THR A 56 5.42 1.60 -4.93
C THR A 56 4.46 1.32 -3.78
N TYR A 57 4.89 1.65 -2.55
CA TYR A 57 4.08 1.43 -1.35
C TYR A 57 2.71 2.15 -1.45
N PRO A 58 1.57 1.50 -1.11
CA PRO A 58 0.22 2.05 -1.34
C PRO A 58 -0.20 3.25 -0.49
N GLN A 59 0.62 3.70 0.47
CA GLN A 59 0.39 4.90 1.29
C GLN A 59 -0.97 4.94 2.03
N PHE A 60 -1.38 3.82 2.64
CA PHE A 60 -2.63 3.76 3.42
C PHE A 60 -2.60 4.53 4.75
N ARG A 61 -1.40 4.91 5.23
CA ARG A 61 -1.19 5.71 6.43
C ARG A 61 -0.88 7.16 6.07
N ASP A 62 -1.08 8.08 7.00
CA ASP A 62 -0.62 9.46 6.86
C ASP A 62 0.89 9.50 6.56
N MET A 63 1.25 10.09 5.42
CA MET A 63 2.65 10.06 4.95
C MET A 63 3.54 10.91 5.84
N ILE A 64 3.05 12.06 6.32
CA ILE A 64 3.86 12.97 7.14
C ILE A 64 4.12 12.35 8.52
N GLY A 65 3.09 11.88 9.21
CA GLY A 65 3.19 11.26 10.53
C GLY A 65 3.90 9.91 10.59
N GLN A 66 4.29 9.34 9.44
CA GLN A 66 5.18 8.18 9.42
C GLN A 66 6.66 8.55 9.57
N PHE A 67 7.02 9.80 9.30
CA PHE A 67 8.42 10.28 9.29
C PHE A 67 8.70 11.33 10.36
N LEU A 68 7.67 11.91 10.99
CA LEU A 68 7.79 12.82 12.14
C LEU A 68 7.57 12.05 13.45
#